data_AF-A0A351F382-F1
#
_entry.id   AF-A0A351F382-F1
#
_cell.length_a   1.000
_cell.length_b   1.000
_cell.length_c   1.000
_cell.angle_alpha   90.00
_cell.angle_beta   90.00
_cell.angle_gamma   90.00
#
_symmetry.space_group_name_H-M   'P 1'
#
loop_
_entity.id
_entity.type
_entity.pdbx_description
1 polymer ?
#
loop_
_entity_poly.entity_id
_entity_poly.type
_entity_poly.pdbx_seq_one_letter_code
_entity_poly.pdbx_strand_id
1 'polypeptide(L)'
;MFYKIIIQGKLYFANKASYDKLVKMINNRNDVYYKNLIIHKELEFLDDENFMIHIPRHVGNYTDKVWKNTVSLFENCAQFAISGRIFAWKIENGLILDEAVIEPTGDRSAVMYYQKGLKQIAHGNDSEAFKSFNLSLEKCQRNPLAYERRAVVNMMQKNYIEAMEDFQKCIRIDETIAEAHYGIAKLLMYEREYDEALIYVENCIKHSIALQSIHWQARRAKAEIHINNREFDKAAFELKLLALRKFSENNPNYLWKRADFFNYGYVLLELEDYENALTAFEKSLKIPQGKDDIPENKKLYYLGVTKKKCGKHGFISDIKKASE
;
A
#
# COMPACT_ATOMS: atom_id res chain seq x y z
N MET A 1 7.84 23.33 18.90
CA MET A 1 6.65 22.75 18.26
C MET A 1 6.80 21.24 18.21
N PHE A 2 5.71 20.50 18.44
CA PHE A 2 5.69 19.04 18.37
C PHE A 2 4.80 18.61 17.20
N TYR A 3 5.23 17.57 16.49
CA TYR A 3 4.56 16.98 15.34
C TYR A 3 4.22 15.53 15.64
N LYS A 4 3.11 15.06 15.08
CA LYS A 4 2.78 13.63 15.12
C LYS A 4 3.72 12.90 14.16
N ILE A 5 4.50 11.97 14.67
CA ILE A 5 5.39 11.13 13.86
C ILE A 5 4.89 9.69 13.89
N ILE A 6 4.89 9.07 12.72
CA ILE A 6 4.67 7.64 12.57
C ILE A 6 5.94 7.06 11.95
N ILE A 7 6.52 6.02 12.55
CA ILE A 7 7.68 5.31 11.98
C ILE A 7 7.50 3.80 12.16
N GLN A 8 7.85 3.03 11.13
CA GLN A 8 7.82 1.56 11.16
C GLN A 8 8.70 0.99 10.04
N GLY A 9 9.15 -0.25 10.22
CA GLY A 9 9.79 -1.01 9.16
C GLY A 9 10.98 -1.82 9.64
N LYS A 10 11.71 -2.40 8.69
CA LYS A 10 12.77 -3.36 8.97
C LYS A 10 13.94 -3.15 8.02
N LEU A 11 15.16 -3.31 8.52
CA LEU A 11 16.36 -3.41 7.67
C LEU A 11 17.11 -4.69 8.01
N TYR A 12 17.56 -5.41 6.99
CA TYR A 12 18.27 -6.68 7.15
C TYR A 12 19.75 -6.51 6.82
N PHE A 13 20.60 -7.17 7.60
CA PHE A 13 22.05 -7.14 7.44
C PHE A 13 22.53 -8.51 6.96
N ALA A 14 23.59 -8.51 6.15
CA ALA A 14 24.02 -9.71 5.43
C ALA A 14 24.54 -10.82 6.37
N ASN A 15 25.19 -10.40 7.44
CA ASN A 15 25.82 -11.26 8.43
C ASN A 15 26.08 -10.48 9.72
N LYS A 16 26.41 -11.23 10.78
CA LYS A 16 26.80 -10.69 12.08
C LYS A 16 27.87 -9.61 11.99
N ALA A 17 28.93 -9.82 11.21
CA ALA A 17 30.02 -8.84 11.11
C ALA A 17 29.56 -7.48 10.55
N SER A 18 28.65 -7.47 9.57
CA SER A 18 28.07 -6.23 9.04
C SER A 18 27.14 -5.54 10.04
N TYR A 19 26.43 -6.34 10.84
CA TYR A 19 25.53 -5.88 11.89
C TYR A 19 26.30 -5.32 13.10
N ASP A 20 27.34 -6.01 13.58
CA ASP A 20 28.19 -5.55 14.69
C ASP A 20 28.88 -4.21 14.37
N LYS A 21 29.28 -3.99 13.11
CA LYS A 21 29.81 -2.70 12.65
C LYS A 21 28.77 -1.58 12.78
N LEU A 22 27.53 -1.86 12.43
CA LEU A 22 26.42 -0.93 12.63
C LEU A 22 26.21 -0.65 14.11
N VAL A 23 26.09 -1.67 14.95
CA VAL A 23 25.85 -1.52 16.40
C VAL A 23 26.96 -0.68 17.04
N LYS A 24 28.23 -0.95 16.70
CA LYS A 24 29.38 -0.15 17.14
C LYS A 24 29.27 1.31 16.70
N MET A 25 28.85 1.56 15.45
CA MET A 25 28.64 2.92 14.95
C MET A 25 27.52 3.64 15.73
N ILE A 26 26.40 2.96 15.98
CA ILE A 26 25.27 3.52 16.73
C ILE A 26 25.70 3.86 18.16
N ASN A 27 26.32 2.92 18.87
CA ASN A 27 26.76 3.13 20.26
C ASN A 27 27.74 4.31 20.37
N ASN A 28 28.74 4.39 19.48
CA ASN A 28 29.70 5.50 19.46
C ASN A 28 29.03 6.86 19.23
N ARG A 29 27.94 6.91 18.43
CA ARG A 29 27.20 8.15 18.17
C ARG A 29 26.12 8.43 19.21
N ASN A 30 25.59 7.41 19.89
CA ASN A 30 24.49 7.57 20.83
C ASN A 30 24.92 8.41 22.05
N ASP A 31 26.12 8.14 22.57
CA ASP A 31 26.69 8.84 23.72
C ASP A 31 27.02 10.32 23.46
N VAL A 32 27.17 10.72 22.19
CA VAL A 32 27.63 12.07 21.81
C VAL A 32 26.55 12.90 21.10
N TYR A 33 25.74 12.29 20.23
CA TYR A 33 24.87 13.01 19.28
C TYR A 33 23.37 12.71 19.43
N TYR A 34 22.99 11.50 19.84
CA TYR A 34 21.59 11.06 19.79
C TYR A 34 20.89 10.96 21.15
N LYS A 35 21.63 11.04 22.27
CA LYS A 35 21.04 11.00 23.61
C LYS A 35 19.95 12.07 23.76
N ASN A 36 18.70 11.61 23.89
CA ASN A 36 17.45 12.40 23.91
C ASN A 36 16.98 13.06 22.60
N LEU A 37 17.66 12.84 21.49
CA LEU A 37 17.35 13.47 20.21
C LEU A 37 16.81 12.50 19.15
N ILE A 38 16.43 11.28 19.53
CA ILE A 38 15.77 10.30 18.67
C ILE A 38 14.53 9.70 19.36
N ILE A 39 13.66 9.04 18.59
CA ILE A 39 12.42 8.40 19.06
C ILE A 39 12.71 7.17 19.93
N HIS A 40 13.59 6.26 19.45
CA HIS A 40 13.92 5.00 20.10
C HIS A 40 15.26 5.09 20.83
N LYS A 41 15.24 5.71 22.00
CA LYS A 41 16.47 6.12 22.73
C LYS A 41 17.19 4.95 23.39
N GLU A 42 16.46 3.90 23.73
CA GLU A 42 16.98 2.69 24.38
C GLU A 42 17.50 1.68 23.34
N LEU A 43 17.50 2.06 22.05
CA LEU A 43 17.95 1.24 20.93
C LEU A 43 17.19 -0.09 20.81
N GLU A 44 15.94 -0.13 21.27
CA GLU A 44 15.08 -1.31 21.29
C GLU A 44 14.71 -1.84 19.89
N PHE A 45 15.09 -1.13 18.84
CA PHE A 45 14.94 -1.55 17.45
C PHE A 45 16.05 -2.49 16.95
N LEU A 46 17.12 -2.67 17.73
CA LEU A 46 18.21 -3.58 17.39
C LEU A 46 17.80 -5.02 17.72
N ASP A 47 17.77 -5.88 16.70
CA ASP A 47 17.53 -7.31 16.84
C ASP A 47 18.83 -8.07 16.54
N ASP A 48 19.56 -8.36 17.61
CA ASP A 48 20.86 -9.03 17.59
C ASP A 48 20.75 -10.49 17.11
N GLU A 49 19.64 -11.16 17.42
CA GLU A 49 19.41 -12.56 17.09
C GLU A 49 19.26 -12.75 15.57
N ASN A 50 18.50 -11.85 14.94
CA ASN A 50 18.20 -11.92 13.52
C ASN A 50 19.07 -11.02 12.66
N PHE A 51 20.06 -10.32 13.23
CA PHE A 51 20.90 -9.33 12.55
C PHE A 51 20.05 -8.35 11.75
N MET A 52 19.10 -7.69 12.41
CA MET A 52 18.18 -6.76 11.77
C MET A 52 17.90 -5.53 12.63
N ILE A 53 17.43 -4.48 11.98
CA ILE A 53 16.69 -3.41 12.64
C ILE A 53 15.22 -3.75 12.48
N HIS A 54 14.48 -3.76 13.59
CA HIS A 54 13.03 -3.92 13.62
C HIS A 54 12.39 -2.75 14.35
N ILE A 55 11.67 -1.92 13.61
CA ILE A 55 10.89 -0.81 14.17
C ILE A 55 9.42 -1.21 14.12
N PRO A 56 8.83 -1.65 15.25
CA PRO A 56 7.38 -1.84 15.30
C PRO A 56 6.69 -0.50 15.06
N ARG A 57 5.39 -0.54 14.67
CA ARG A 57 4.65 0.70 14.40
C ARG A 57 4.64 1.62 15.62
N HIS A 58 5.39 2.70 15.52
CA HIS A 58 5.50 3.72 16.54
C HIS A 58 4.69 4.95 16.13
N VAL A 59 3.91 5.49 17.07
CA VAL A 59 3.18 6.75 16.90
C VAL A 59 3.42 7.61 18.13
N GLY A 60 3.95 8.82 17.95
CA GLY A 60 4.22 9.74 19.06
C GLY A 60 4.33 11.19 18.61
N ASN A 61 4.47 12.11 19.57
CA ASN A 61 4.63 13.53 19.30
C ASN A 61 6.06 13.97 19.61
N TYR A 62 6.75 14.52 18.62
CA TYR A 62 8.17 14.87 18.75
C TYR A 62 8.51 16.19 18.07
N THR A 63 9.63 16.78 18.44
CA THR A 63 10.14 18.00 17.80
C THR A 63 10.71 17.69 16.41
N ASP A 64 10.79 18.71 15.56
CA ASP A 64 11.43 18.60 14.23
C ASP A 64 12.91 18.16 14.33
N LYS A 65 13.59 18.54 15.42
CA LYS A 65 14.96 18.08 15.72
C LYS A 65 15.01 16.56 15.93
N VAL A 66 14.08 16.01 16.69
CA VAL A 66 13.98 14.56 16.93
C VAL A 66 13.64 13.81 15.65
N TRP A 67 12.72 14.35 14.83
CA TRP A 67 12.42 13.82 13.49
C TRP A 67 13.68 13.70 12.63
N LYS A 68 14.37 14.82 12.39
CA LYS A 68 15.56 14.89 11.52
C LYS A 68 16.66 13.94 11.98
N ASN A 69 16.93 13.91 13.28
CA ASN A 69 17.96 13.04 13.84
C ASN A 69 17.57 11.55 13.74
N THR A 70 16.30 11.22 13.94
CA THR A 70 15.81 9.84 13.80
C THR A 70 15.89 9.36 12.36
N VAL A 71 15.45 10.18 11.38
CA VAL A 71 15.57 9.87 9.95
C VAL A 71 17.04 9.71 9.56
N SER A 72 17.89 10.66 9.93
CA SER A 72 19.33 10.61 9.63
C SER A 72 20.01 9.37 10.24
N LEU A 73 19.64 8.97 11.46
CA LEU A 73 20.14 7.73 12.06
C LEU A 73 19.81 6.53 11.16
N PHE A 74 18.55 6.36 10.77
CA PHE A 74 18.14 5.21 9.98
C PHE A 74 18.66 5.23 8.54
N GLU A 75 18.84 6.41 7.94
CA GLU A 75 19.54 6.56 6.65
C GLU A 75 21.00 6.09 6.75
N ASN A 76 21.71 6.47 7.82
CA ASN A 76 23.05 5.96 8.09
C ASN A 76 23.03 4.44 8.28
N CYS A 77 22.03 3.90 8.98
CA CYS A 77 21.88 2.45 9.16
C CYS A 77 21.67 1.73 7.82
N ALA A 78 20.88 2.31 6.91
CA ALA A 78 20.55 1.73 5.62
C ALA A 78 21.77 1.60 4.70
N GLN A 79 22.82 2.41 4.87
CA GLN A 79 24.09 2.26 4.15
C GLN A 79 24.76 0.89 4.44
N PHE A 80 24.53 0.34 5.64
CA PHE A 80 25.05 -0.96 6.05
C PHE A 80 24.06 -2.10 5.85
N ALA A 81 22.82 -1.83 5.41
CA ALA A 81 21.81 -2.85 5.18
C ALA A 81 21.95 -3.49 3.79
N ILE A 82 21.31 -4.63 3.57
CA ILE A 82 21.30 -5.33 2.28
C ILE A 82 19.90 -5.45 1.69
N SER A 83 18.86 -5.38 2.52
CA SER A 83 17.45 -5.37 2.12
C SER A 83 16.61 -4.73 3.22
N GLY A 84 15.31 -4.56 2.94
CA GLY A 84 14.35 -3.96 3.87
C GLY A 84 14.08 -2.49 3.57
N ARG A 85 13.14 -1.92 4.34
CA ARG A 85 12.64 -0.56 4.20
C ARG A 85 12.09 -0.07 5.52
N ILE A 86 12.34 1.21 5.83
CA ILE A 86 11.69 1.94 6.91
C ILE A 86 10.86 3.07 6.30
N PHE A 87 9.64 3.21 6.78
CA PHE A 87 8.80 4.36 6.48
C PHE A 87 8.70 5.26 7.69
N ALA A 88 8.82 6.57 7.47
CA ALA A 88 8.57 7.57 8.48
C ALA A 88 7.70 8.70 7.90
N TRP A 89 6.76 9.22 8.69
CA TRP A 89 5.90 10.34 8.33
C TRP A 89 5.86 11.37 9.45
N LYS A 90 6.04 12.64 9.11
CA LYS A 90 5.82 13.79 9.99
C LYS A 90 4.52 14.47 9.60
N ILE A 91 3.60 14.59 10.57
CA ILE A 91 2.21 14.95 10.33
C ILE A 91 1.81 16.10 11.23
N GLU A 92 1.06 17.04 10.67
CA GLU A 92 0.41 18.13 11.39
C GLU A 92 -1.01 18.32 10.87
N ASN A 93 -2.00 18.40 11.77
CA ASN A 93 -3.40 18.61 11.42
C ASN A 93 -3.94 17.65 10.33
N GLY A 94 -3.44 16.41 10.30
CA GLY A 94 -3.82 15.39 9.32
C GLY A 94 -3.14 15.49 7.95
N LEU A 95 -2.24 16.46 7.76
CA LEU A 95 -1.44 16.63 6.55
C LEU A 95 -0.04 16.07 6.76
N ILE A 96 0.50 15.40 5.74
CA ILE A 96 1.91 14.98 5.71
C ILE A 96 2.74 16.22 5.42
N LEU A 97 3.58 16.62 6.37
CA LEU A 97 4.53 17.72 6.20
C LEU A 97 5.85 17.24 5.61
N ASP A 98 6.24 16.00 5.93
CA ASP A 98 7.50 15.39 5.52
C ASP A 98 7.36 13.86 5.57
N GLU A 99 8.05 13.16 4.68
CA GLU A 99 8.07 11.71 4.63
C GLU A 99 9.46 11.19 4.25
N ALA A 100 9.83 10.04 4.81
CA ALA A 100 11.07 9.36 4.48
C ALA A 100 10.79 7.88 4.16
N VAL A 101 11.27 7.44 3.00
CA VAL A 101 11.34 6.03 2.61
C VAL A 101 12.81 5.64 2.61
N ILE A 102 13.22 4.94 3.65
CA ILE A 102 14.63 4.62 3.90
C ILE A 102 14.87 3.18 3.47
N GLU A 103 15.58 3.02 2.35
CA GLU A 103 15.98 1.75 1.78
C GLU A 103 17.51 1.67 1.63
N PRO A 104 18.11 0.47 1.56
CA PRO A 104 19.52 0.32 1.26
C PRO A 104 19.90 0.91 -0.10
N THR A 105 20.97 1.73 -0.11
CA THR A 105 21.54 2.37 -1.30
C THR A 105 23.03 2.07 -1.50
N GLY A 106 23.59 1.17 -0.70
CA GLY A 106 25.02 0.81 -0.73
C GLY A 106 25.47 0.09 -2.01
N ASP A 107 26.79 -0.07 -2.11
CA ASP A 107 27.52 -0.69 -3.24
C ASP A 107 27.51 -2.23 -3.24
N ARG A 108 26.78 -2.84 -2.31
CA ARG A 108 26.63 -4.29 -2.27
C ARG A 108 25.88 -4.78 -3.49
N SER A 109 26.38 -5.82 -4.14
CA SER A 109 25.80 -6.33 -5.40
C SER A 109 24.30 -6.63 -5.30
N ALA A 110 23.84 -7.22 -4.19
CA ALA A 110 22.41 -7.48 -3.98
C ALA A 110 21.56 -6.19 -4.03
N VAL A 111 22.03 -5.12 -3.39
CA VAL A 111 21.37 -3.80 -3.36
C VAL A 111 21.42 -3.17 -4.75
N MET A 112 22.59 -3.18 -5.40
CA MET A 112 22.74 -2.61 -6.74
C MET A 112 21.82 -3.27 -7.77
N TYR A 113 21.72 -4.61 -7.76
CA TYR A 113 20.82 -5.33 -8.66
C TYR A 113 19.35 -5.05 -8.36
N TYR A 114 18.95 -4.97 -7.09
CA TYR A 114 17.59 -4.58 -6.71
C TYR A 114 17.25 -3.17 -7.21
N GLN A 115 18.12 -2.19 -6.95
CA GLN A 115 17.94 -0.80 -7.42
C GLN A 115 17.93 -0.70 -8.95
N LYS A 116 18.73 -1.51 -9.64
CA LYS A 116 18.69 -1.61 -11.10
C LYS A 116 17.35 -2.15 -11.60
N GLY A 117 16.81 -3.18 -10.96
CA GLY A 117 15.50 -3.74 -11.27
C GLY A 117 14.37 -2.72 -11.10
N LEU A 118 14.37 -1.95 -10.00
CA LEU A 118 13.40 -0.87 -9.78
C LEU A 118 13.45 0.18 -10.90
N LYS A 119 14.65 0.59 -11.31
CA LYS A 119 14.83 1.53 -12.44
C LYS A 119 14.29 0.94 -13.74
N GLN A 120 14.49 -0.36 -13.98
CA GLN A 120 14.02 -1.01 -15.20
C GLN A 120 12.48 -1.09 -15.26
N ILE A 121 11.81 -1.41 -14.14
CA ILE A 121 10.34 -1.32 -14.04
C ILE A 121 9.88 0.10 -14.39
N ALA A 122 10.54 1.13 -13.86
CA ALA A 122 10.16 2.53 -14.12
C ALA A 122 10.27 2.92 -15.61
N HIS A 123 11.07 2.20 -16.40
CA HIS A 123 11.20 2.39 -17.85
C HIS A 123 10.37 1.38 -18.68
N GLY A 124 9.57 0.52 -18.03
CA GLY A 124 8.77 -0.52 -18.70
C GLY A 124 9.57 -1.72 -19.20
N ASN A 125 10.81 -1.90 -18.74
CA ASN A 125 11.70 -2.99 -19.15
C ASN A 125 11.55 -4.21 -18.24
N ASP A 126 10.38 -4.85 -18.27
CA ASP A 126 9.97 -5.89 -17.32
C ASP A 126 10.90 -7.13 -17.36
N SER A 127 11.31 -7.57 -18.55
CA SER A 127 12.21 -8.72 -18.74
C SER A 127 13.59 -8.49 -18.12
N GLU A 128 14.15 -7.28 -18.29
CA GLU A 128 15.42 -6.91 -17.69
C GLU A 128 15.29 -6.73 -16.18
N ALA A 129 14.16 -6.17 -15.71
CA ALA A 129 13.87 -6.06 -14.29
C ALA A 129 13.85 -7.42 -13.60
N PHE A 130 13.17 -8.42 -14.20
CA PHE A 130 13.17 -9.79 -13.72
C PHE A 130 14.59 -10.34 -13.54
N LYS A 131 15.44 -10.20 -14.56
CA LYS A 131 16.85 -10.63 -14.50
C LYS A 131 17.60 -9.93 -13.36
N SER A 132 17.39 -8.63 -13.17
CA SER A 132 18.02 -7.88 -12.08
C SER A 132 17.54 -8.34 -10.70
N PHE A 133 16.24 -8.62 -10.51
CA PHE A 133 15.76 -9.16 -9.23
C PHE A 133 16.26 -10.58 -8.98
N ASN A 134 16.36 -11.42 -10.01
CA ASN A 134 17.02 -12.73 -9.90
C ASN A 134 18.46 -12.60 -9.41
N LEU A 135 19.26 -11.74 -10.06
CA LEU A 135 20.64 -11.49 -9.64
C LEU A 135 20.72 -10.94 -8.21
N SER A 136 19.79 -10.08 -7.79
CA SER A 136 19.72 -9.62 -6.40
C SER A 136 19.52 -10.78 -5.42
N LEU A 137 18.58 -11.68 -5.73
CA LEU A 137 18.23 -12.83 -4.91
C LEU A 137 19.31 -13.93 -4.90
N GLU A 138 20.07 -14.08 -5.99
CA GLU A 138 21.27 -14.92 -6.02
C GLU A 138 22.36 -14.41 -5.06
N LYS A 139 22.49 -13.08 -4.91
CA LYS A 139 23.44 -12.47 -3.97
C LYS A 139 22.92 -12.45 -2.53
N CYS A 140 21.61 -12.35 -2.34
CA CYS A 140 20.98 -12.38 -1.02
C CYS A 140 19.55 -12.91 -1.11
N GLN A 141 19.34 -14.16 -0.67
CA GLN A 141 18.01 -14.77 -0.61
C GLN A 141 17.13 -14.12 0.47
N ARG A 142 17.72 -13.49 1.49
CA ARG A 142 16.97 -12.75 2.52
C ARG A 142 16.65 -11.32 2.06
N ASN A 143 15.98 -11.20 0.92
CA ASN A 143 15.52 -9.93 0.37
C ASN A 143 14.02 -9.98 0.04
N PRO A 144 13.14 -9.67 1.00
CA PRO A 144 11.71 -9.81 0.79
C PRO A 144 11.18 -8.83 -0.27
N LEU A 145 11.76 -7.63 -0.36
CA LEU A 145 11.38 -6.64 -1.37
C LEU A 145 11.76 -7.08 -2.79
N ALA A 146 12.88 -7.77 -2.98
CA ALA A 146 13.23 -8.32 -4.30
C ALA A 146 12.26 -9.44 -4.72
N TYR A 147 11.83 -10.29 -3.80
CA TYR A 147 10.77 -11.27 -4.08
C TYR A 147 9.45 -10.58 -4.44
N GLU A 148 9.01 -9.58 -3.67
CA GLU A 148 7.78 -8.82 -3.99
C GLU A 148 7.86 -8.17 -5.37
N ARG A 149 8.97 -7.51 -5.71
CA ARG A 149 9.11 -6.84 -7.01
C ARG A 149 9.20 -7.84 -8.16
N ARG A 150 9.88 -8.99 -7.96
CA ARG A 150 9.89 -10.07 -8.95
C ARG A 150 8.51 -10.67 -9.15
N ALA A 151 7.74 -10.84 -8.08
CA ALA A 151 6.36 -11.31 -8.14
C ALA A 151 5.47 -10.35 -8.96
N VAL A 152 5.62 -9.04 -8.75
CA VAL A 152 4.91 -8.03 -9.55
C VAL A 152 5.25 -8.15 -11.03
N VAL A 153 6.54 -8.32 -11.38
CA VAL A 153 6.96 -8.54 -12.78
C VAL A 153 6.36 -9.84 -13.34
N ASN A 154 6.37 -10.92 -12.57
CA ASN A 154 5.72 -12.18 -12.95
C ASN A 154 4.21 -11.99 -13.20
N MET A 155 3.50 -11.22 -12.36
CA MET A 155 2.09 -10.89 -12.61
C MET A 155 1.89 -10.12 -13.93
N MET A 156 2.76 -9.14 -14.23
CA MET A 156 2.69 -8.38 -15.49
C MET A 156 2.90 -9.30 -16.70
N GLN A 157 3.74 -10.32 -16.55
CA GLN A 157 4.00 -11.35 -17.56
C GLN A 157 2.97 -12.49 -17.55
N LYS A 158 1.97 -12.45 -16.67
CA LYS A 158 0.95 -13.50 -16.46
C LYS A 158 1.49 -14.84 -15.95
N ASN A 159 2.68 -14.84 -15.37
CA ASN A 159 3.29 -15.98 -14.69
C ASN A 159 2.75 -16.06 -13.25
N TYR A 160 1.48 -16.42 -13.10
CA TYR A 160 0.75 -16.28 -11.83
C TYR A 160 1.24 -17.24 -10.74
N ILE A 161 1.66 -18.45 -11.10
CA ILE A 161 2.17 -19.46 -10.16
C ILE A 161 3.47 -18.95 -9.53
N GLU A 162 4.40 -18.49 -10.36
CA GLU A 162 5.69 -17.95 -9.93
C GLU A 162 5.52 -16.65 -9.13
N ALA A 163 4.55 -15.82 -9.49
CA ALA A 163 4.20 -14.64 -8.71
C ALA A 163 3.69 -15.01 -7.31
N MET A 164 2.79 -15.99 -7.20
CA MET A 164 2.28 -16.48 -5.92
C MET A 164 3.41 -17.00 -5.04
N GLU A 165 4.30 -17.84 -5.58
CA GLU A 165 5.44 -18.36 -4.82
C GLU A 165 6.34 -17.25 -4.27
N ASP A 166 6.59 -16.22 -5.07
CA ASP A 166 7.45 -15.10 -4.68
C ASP A 166 6.80 -14.20 -3.64
N PHE A 167 5.51 -13.89 -3.76
CA PHE A 167 4.80 -13.19 -2.68
C PHE A 167 4.81 -14.01 -1.39
N GLN A 168 4.61 -15.32 -1.46
CA GLN A 168 4.68 -16.20 -0.30
C GLN A 168 6.09 -16.23 0.31
N LYS A 169 7.17 -16.23 -0.50
CA LYS A 169 8.56 -16.10 -0.01
C LYS A 169 8.76 -14.74 0.67
N CYS A 170 8.23 -13.66 0.10
CA CYS A 170 8.28 -12.33 0.69
C CYS A 170 7.67 -12.31 2.10
N ILE A 171 6.42 -12.77 2.27
CA ILE A 171 5.74 -12.74 3.58
C ILE A 171 6.37 -13.69 4.62
N ARG A 172 6.99 -14.80 4.18
CA ARG A 172 7.74 -15.69 5.10
C ARG A 172 8.97 -15.02 5.69
N ILE A 173 9.62 -14.14 4.93
CA ILE A 173 10.77 -13.37 5.40
C ILE A 173 10.29 -12.14 6.17
N ASP A 174 9.26 -11.46 5.67
CA ASP A 174 8.70 -10.26 6.26
C ASP A 174 7.19 -10.13 6.02
N GLU A 175 6.41 -10.60 6.99
CA GLU A 175 4.95 -10.52 6.96
C GLU A 175 4.40 -9.08 6.95
N THR A 176 5.23 -8.07 7.22
CA THR A 176 4.79 -6.67 7.32
C THR A 176 4.73 -5.95 5.98
N ILE A 177 5.12 -6.61 4.89
CA ILE A 177 5.09 -6.03 3.54
C ILE A 177 3.67 -6.12 2.99
N ALA A 178 2.92 -5.02 3.16
CA ALA A 178 1.53 -4.90 2.73
C ALA A 178 1.35 -5.15 1.22
N GLU A 179 2.32 -4.78 0.39
CA GLU A 179 2.26 -4.98 -1.06
C GLU A 179 2.21 -6.46 -1.45
N ALA A 180 2.90 -7.34 -0.72
CA ALA A 180 2.91 -8.78 -1.00
C ALA A 180 1.56 -9.42 -0.65
N HIS A 181 0.98 -9.05 0.49
CA HIS A 181 -0.38 -9.47 0.85
C HIS A 181 -1.41 -9.01 -0.20
N TYR A 182 -1.31 -7.77 -0.66
CA TYR A 182 -2.19 -7.27 -1.72
C TYR A 182 -1.99 -8.01 -3.05
N GLY A 183 -0.75 -8.37 -3.40
CA GLY A 183 -0.42 -9.19 -4.56
C GLY A 183 -1.10 -10.56 -4.53
N ILE A 184 -1.02 -11.26 -3.40
CA ILE A 184 -1.68 -12.55 -3.18
C ILE A 184 -3.20 -12.39 -3.27
N ALA A 185 -3.77 -11.41 -2.58
CA ALA A 185 -5.20 -11.13 -2.63
C ALA A 185 -5.71 -10.92 -4.06
N LYS A 186 -4.96 -10.18 -4.88
CA LYS A 186 -5.32 -9.98 -6.29
C LYS A 186 -5.31 -11.27 -7.12
N LEU A 187 -4.35 -12.16 -6.88
CA LEU A 187 -4.30 -13.46 -7.56
C LEU A 187 -5.49 -14.34 -7.16
N LEU A 188 -5.79 -14.41 -5.87
CA LEU A 188 -6.94 -15.17 -5.35
C LEU A 188 -8.28 -14.59 -5.85
N MET A 189 -8.44 -13.26 -5.89
CA MET A 189 -9.62 -12.62 -6.48
C MET A 189 -9.77 -12.95 -7.97
N TYR A 190 -8.66 -13.03 -8.71
CA TYR A 190 -8.67 -13.44 -10.12
C TYR A 190 -9.15 -14.90 -10.28
N GLU A 191 -8.77 -15.77 -9.35
CA GLU A 191 -9.23 -17.16 -9.25
C GLU A 191 -10.64 -17.29 -8.64
N ARG A 192 -11.22 -16.18 -8.17
CA ARG A 192 -12.53 -16.09 -7.48
C ARG A 192 -12.57 -16.76 -6.10
N GLU A 193 -11.39 -16.97 -5.49
CA GLU A 193 -11.24 -17.46 -4.12
C GLU A 193 -11.37 -16.30 -3.12
N TYR A 194 -12.59 -15.77 -3.02
CA TYR A 194 -12.87 -14.52 -2.30
C TYR A 194 -12.66 -14.60 -0.80
N ASP A 195 -12.97 -15.75 -0.18
CA ASP A 195 -12.83 -15.93 1.27
C ASP A 195 -11.34 -15.95 1.69
N GLU A 196 -10.50 -16.62 0.90
CA GLU A 196 -9.05 -16.60 1.11
C GLU A 196 -8.46 -15.21 0.81
N ALA A 197 -8.89 -14.57 -0.28
CA ALA A 197 -8.46 -13.22 -0.63
C ALA A 197 -8.73 -12.21 0.50
N LEU A 198 -9.86 -12.35 1.19
CA LEU A 198 -10.25 -11.46 2.30
C LEU A 198 -9.19 -11.43 3.40
N ILE A 199 -8.62 -12.59 3.76
CA ILE A 199 -7.58 -12.71 4.78
C ILE A 199 -6.35 -11.87 4.40
N TYR A 200 -5.91 -11.97 3.15
CA TYR A 200 -4.73 -11.24 2.67
C TYR A 200 -5.02 -9.74 2.49
N VAL A 201 -6.22 -9.36 2.07
CA VAL A 201 -6.63 -7.95 2.05
C VAL A 201 -6.61 -7.34 3.45
N GLU A 202 -7.11 -8.07 4.46
CA GLU A 202 -7.10 -7.62 5.85
C GLU A 202 -5.68 -7.48 6.40
N ASN A 203 -4.78 -8.41 6.08
CA ASN A 203 -3.36 -8.30 6.42
C ASN A 203 -2.70 -7.09 5.73
N CYS A 204 -3.01 -6.83 4.46
CA CYS A 204 -2.53 -5.61 3.78
C CYS A 204 -2.99 -4.35 4.51
N ILE A 205 -4.26 -4.26 4.92
CA ILE A 205 -4.81 -3.13 5.67
C ILE A 205 -4.15 -3.01 7.06
N LYS A 206 -3.91 -4.14 7.74
CA LYS A 206 -3.23 -4.20 9.05
C LYS A 206 -1.81 -3.66 8.98
N HIS A 207 -1.05 -4.06 7.96
CA HIS A 207 0.38 -3.72 7.82
C HIS A 207 0.64 -2.41 7.08
N SER A 208 -0.36 -1.84 6.40
CA SER A 208 -0.30 -0.48 5.85
C SER A 208 -0.90 0.56 6.80
N ILE A 209 -0.73 1.84 6.46
CA ILE A 209 -1.41 2.95 7.14
C ILE A 209 -2.21 3.80 6.14
N ALA A 210 -3.20 4.53 6.62
CA ALA A 210 -4.09 5.37 5.81
C ALA A 210 -3.38 6.46 4.97
N LEU A 211 -2.10 6.75 5.25
CA LEU A 211 -1.28 7.67 4.45
C LEU A 211 -0.73 7.01 3.19
N GLN A 212 -0.62 5.68 3.16
CA GLN A 212 -0.12 4.93 2.01
C GLN A 212 -1.26 4.62 1.04
N SER A 213 -0.99 4.75 -0.26
CA SER A 213 -1.96 4.48 -1.32
C SER A 213 -2.49 3.04 -1.29
N ILE A 214 -1.63 2.08 -0.94
CA ILE A 214 -1.96 0.65 -0.87
C ILE A 214 -3.06 0.34 0.15
N HIS A 215 -3.15 1.11 1.24
CA HIS A 215 -4.20 0.94 2.24
C HIS A 215 -5.60 1.10 1.64
N TRP A 216 -5.76 2.09 0.76
CA TRP A 216 -7.03 2.38 0.11
C TRP A 216 -7.30 1.45 -1.08
N GLN A 217 -6.26 0.99 -1.76
CA GLN A 217 -6.37 -0.07 -2.76
C GLN A 217 -6.88 -1.37 -2.13
N ALA A 218 -6.33 -1.76 -0.98
CA ALA A 218 -6.78 -2.94 -0.24
C ALA A 218 -8.22 -2.79 0.25
N ARG A 219 -8.63 -1.63 0.78
CA ARG A 219 -10.05 -1.40 1.15
C ARG A 219 -11.00 -1.49 -0.05
N ARG A 220 -10.57 -1.05 -1.23
CA ARG A 220 -11.37 -1.20 -2.46
C ARG A 220 -11.52 -2.67 -2.84
N ALA A 221 -10.45 -3.44 -2.79
CA ALA A 221 -10.49 -4.89 -2.99
C ALA A 221 -11.39 -5.58 -1.95
N LYS A 222 -11.35 -5.15 -0.68
CA LYS A 222 -12.23 -5.65 0.38
C LYS A 222 -13.71 -5.42 0.04
N ALA A 223 -14.05 -4.23 -0.43
CA ALA A 223 -15.41 -3.92 -0.86
C ALA A 223 -15.85 -4.80 -2.04
N GLU A 224 -14.97 -5.01 -3.02
CA GLU A 224 -15.23 -5.88 -4.18
C GLU A 224 -15.47 -7.33 -3.76
N ILE A 225 -14.68 -7.86 -2.83
CA ILE A 225 -14.87 -9.19 -2.23
C ILE A 225 -16.25 -9.28 -1.57
N HIS A 226 -16.61 -8.31 -0.72
CA HIS A 226 -17.92 -8.28 -0.08
C HIS A 226 -19.08 -8.17 -1.07
N ILE A 227 -18.93 -7.41 -2.17
CA ILE A 227 -19.94 -7.36 -3.25
C ILE A 227 -20.13 -8.74 -3.88
N ASN A 228 -19.05 -9.45 -4.21
CA ASN A 228 -19.13 -10.79 -4.81
C ASN A 228 -19.78 -11.81 -3.87
N ASN A 229 -19.51 -11.68 -2.56
CA ASN A 229 -20.13 -12.51 -1.52
C ASN A 229 -21.56 -12.05 -1.14
N ARG A 230 -22.12 -11.01 -1.80
CA ARG A 230 -23.42 -10.39 -1.49
C ARG A 230 -23.54 -9.83 -0.07
N GLU A 231 -22.42 -9.49 0.55
CA GLU A 231 -22.35 -8.88 1.88
C GLU A 231 -22.43 -7.35 1.76
N PHE A 232 -23.56 -6.85 1.24
CA PHE A 232 -23.70 -5.45 0.82
C PHE A 232 -23.50 -4.44 1.96
N ASP A 233 -23.91 -4.75 3.19
CA ASP A 233 -23.66 -3.90 4.36
C ASP A 233 -22.16 -3.68 4.62
N LYS A 234 -21.37 -4.75 4.53
CA LYS A 234 -19.91 -4.69 4.71
C LYS A 234 -19.25 -3.94 3.57
N ALA A 235 -19.70 -4.16 2.33
CA ALA A 235 -19.22 -3.42 1.17
C ALA A 235 -19.54 -1.91 1.28
N ALA A 236 -20.74 -1.55 1.71
CA ALA A 236 -21.17 -0.17 1.90
C ALA A 236 -20.30 0.55 2.94
N PHE A 237 -19.92 -0.12 4.03
CA PHE A 237 -18.99 0.44 5.02
C PHE A 237 -17.64 0.81 4.38
N GLU A 238 -17.00 -0.12 3.67
CA GLU A 238 -15.70 0.11 3.05
C GLU A 238 -15.76 1.19 1.95
N LEU A 239 -16.78 1.14 1.10
CA LEU A 239 -17.00 2.11 0.01
C LEU A 239 -17.31 3.51 0.54
N LYS A 240 -18.03 3.64 1.65
CA LYS A 240 -18.27 4.93 2.29
C LYS A 240 -16.96 5.59 2.71
N LEU A 241 -16.03 4.83 3.29
CA LEU A 241 -14.71 5.35 3.68
C LEU A 241 -13.92 5.87 2.46
N LEU A 242 -13.96 5.14 1.34
CA LEU A 242 -13.30 5.51 0.07
C LEU A 242 -13.95 6.73 -0.60
N ALA A 243 -15.27 6.70 -0.73
CA ALA A 243 -16.08 7.70 -1.40
C ALA A 243 -16.06 9.05 -0.64
N LEU A 244 -15.91 9.05 0.68
CA LEU A 244 -15.83 10.28 1.47
C LEU A 244 -14.40 10.78 1.69
N ARG A 245 -13.38 9.95 1.46
CA ARG A 245 -12.00 10.39 1.58
C ARG A 245 -11.62 11.39 0.48
N LYS A 246 -10.94 12.46 0.90
CA LYS A 246 -10.27 13.39 0.00
C LYS A 246 -8.89 12.84 -0.35
N PHE A 247 -8.62 12.68 -1.64
CA PHE A 247 -7.30 12.36 -2.16
C PHE A 247 -6.78 13.57 -2.94
N SER A 248 -5.47 13.83 -2.88
CA SER A 248 -4.83 14.75 -3.81
C SER A 248 -4.85 14.17 -5.22
N GLU A 249 -4.81 15.02 -6.24
CA GLU A 249 -4.85 14.60 -7.66
C GLU A 249 -3.71 13.65 -8.03
N ASN A 250 -2.54 13.83 -7.41
CA ASN A 250 -1.37 12.97 -7.60
C ASN A 250 -1.49 11.61 -6.90
N ASN A 251 -2.48 11.42 -6.01
CA ASN A 251 -2.67 10.13 -5.35
C ASN A 251 -3.27 9.13 -6.35
N PRO A 252 -2.71 7.92 -6.51
CA PRO A 252 -3.25 6.90 -7.42
C PRO A 252 -4.72 6.54 -7.19
N ASN A 253 -5.25 6.75 -5.98
CA ASN A 253 -6.66 6.48 -5.64
C ASN A 253 -7.62 7.60 -6.09
N TYR A 254 -7.12 8.78 -6.46
CA TYR A 254 -7.94 9.87 -6.97
C TYR A 254 -8.71 9.46 -8.23
N LEU A 255 -8.04 8.76 -9.14
CA LEU A 255 -8.60 8.30 -10.42
C LEU A 255 -9.71 7.24 -10.25
N TRP A 256 -9.84 6.63 -9.07
CA TRP A 256 -10.85 5.62 -8.79
C TRP A 256 -12.12 6.19 -8.15
N LYS A 257 -12.13 7.48 -7.79
CA LYS A 257 -13.25 8.11 -7.07
C LYS A 257 -14.58 7.96 -7.78
N ARG A 258 -14.56 8.03 -9.11
CA ARG A 258 -15.75 7.81 -9.95
C ARG A 258 -16.32 6.42 -9.75
N ALA A 259 -15.49 5.39 -9.84
CA ALA A 259 -15.88 3.99 -9.59
C ALA A 259 -16.30 3.77 -8.14
N ASP A 260 -15.57 4.35 -7.17
CA ASP A 260 -15.89 4.22 -5.74
C ASP A 260 -17.30 4.77 -5.42
N PHE A 261 -17.66 5.94 -5.97
CA PHE A 261 -19.03 6.48 -5.83
C PHE A 261 -20.07 5.64 -6.56
N PHE A 262 -19.76 5.11 -7.75
CA PHE A 262 -20.69 4.24 -8.47
C PHE A 262 -20.96 2.96 -7.68
N ASN A 263 -19.91 2.26 -7.25
CA ASN A 263 -20.04 1.03 -6.48
C ASN A 263 -20.73 1.29 -5.14
N TYR A 264 -20.48 2.45 -4.50
CA TYR A 264 -21.21 2.84 -3.30
C TYR A 264 -22.71 3.02 -3.56
N GLY A 265 -23.07 3.68 -4.67
CA GLY A 265 -24.47 3.79 -5.08
C GLY A 265 -25.11 2.44 -5.39
N TYR A 266 -24.36 1.54 -6.03
CA TYR A 266 -24.81 0.18 -6.33
C TYR A 266 -25.13 -0.62 -5.06
N VAL A 267 -24.23 -0.66 -4.08
CA VAL A 267 -24.48 -1.40 -2.84
C VAL A 267 -25.60 -0.79 -2.01
N LEU A 268 -25.75 0.55 -2.01
CA LEU A 268 -26.86 1.21 -1.33
C LEU A 268 -28.21 0.91 -2.00
N LEU A 269 -28.24 0.78 -3.32
CA LEU A 269 -29.44 0.38 -4.05
C LEU A 269 -29.88 -1.05 -3.68
N GLU A 270 -28.92 -1.98 -3.56
CA GLU A 270 -29.18 -3.36 -3.10
C GLU A 270 -29.66 -3.40 -1.64
N LEU A 271 -29.22 -2.44 -0.81
CA LEU A 271 -29.68 -2.25 0.57
C LEU A 271 -30.99 -1.44 0.68
N GLU A 272 -31.61 -1.10 -0.45
CA GLU A 272 -32.82 -0.27 -0.54
C GLU A 272 -32.71 1.16 0.03
N ASP A 273 -31.49 1.66 0.24
CA ASP A 273 -31.22 3.05 0.62
C ASP A 273 -31.19 3.95 -0.63
N TYR A 274 -32.37 4.14 -1.22
CA TYR A 274 -32.52 4.72 -2.55
C TYR A 274 -32.05 6.19 -2.64
N GLU A 275 -32.30 7.01 -1.63
CA GLU A 275 -31.94 8.44 -1.65
C GLU A 275 -30.41 8.63 -1.57
N ASN A 276 -29.72 7.84 -0.74
CA ASN A 276 -28.25 7.87 -0.69
C ASN A 276 -27.64 7.24 -1.94
N ALA A 277 -28.24 6.16 -2.48
CA ALA A 277 -27.83 5.56 -3.74
C ALA A 277 -27.89 6.58 -4.89
N LEU A 278 -29.00 7.31 -5.01
CA LEU A 278 -29.20 8.36 -6.01
C LEU A 278 -28.10 9.42 -5.90
N THR A 279 -27.85 9.92 -4.69
CA THR A 279 -26.80 10.91 -4.43
C THR A 279 -25.41 10.39 -4.84
N ALA A 280 -25.12 9.12 -4.57
CA ALA A 280 -23.84 8.50 -4.92
C ALA A 280 -23.67 8.36 -6.44
N PHE A 281 -24.69 7.91 -7.17
CA PHE A 281 -24.66 7.83 -8.64
C PHE A 281 -24.50 9.20 -9.29
N GLU A 282 -25.21 10.22 -8.81
CA GLU A 282 -25.06 11.58 -9.32
C GLU A 282 -23.64 12.13 -9.08
N LYS A 283 -23.04 11.86 -7.92
CA LYS A 283 -21.64 12.22 -7.64
C LYS A 283 -20.68 11.48 -8.55
N SER A 284 -20.90 10.20 -8.81
CA SER A 284 -20.08 9.42 -9.74
C SER A 284 -20.07 10.05 -11.14
N LEU A 285 -21.23 10.39 -11.68
CA LEU A 285 -21.36 10.98 -13.02
C LEU A 285 -20.77 12.39 -13.14
N LYS A 286 -20.69 13.15 -12.04
CA LYS A 286 -20.05 14.48 -12.03
C LYS A 286 -18.52 14.42 -12.02
N ILE A 287 -17.93 13.29 -11.62
CA ILE A 287 -16.47 13.11 -11.62
C ILE A 287 -16.05 12.70 -13.03
N PRO A 288 -15.02 13.35 -13.64
CA PRO A 288 -14.49 12.92 -14.92
C PRO A 288 -14.03 11.46 -14.91
N GLN A 289 -14.06 10.81 -16.09
CA GLN A 289 -13.57 9.45 -16.23
C GLN A 289 -12.11 9.35 -15.77
N GLY A 290 -11.83 8.32 -14.98
CA GLY A 290 -10.50 8.04 -14.44
C GLY A 290 -10.08 6.62 -14.79
N LYS A 291 -9.82 5.81 -13.77
CA LYS A 291 -9.55 4.36 -13.93
C LYS A 291 -10.81 3.50 -13.82
N ASP A 292 -11.99 4.09 -13.96
CA ASP A 292 -13.25 3.35 -14.01
C ASP A 292 -13.41 2.63 -15.35
N ASP A 293 -13.54 1.31 -15.29
CA ASP A 293 -13.89 0.43 -16.40
C ASP A 293 -15.42 0.25 -16.55
N ILE A 294 -16.20 0.93 -15.70
CA ILE A 294 -17.65 0.85 -15.65
C ILE A 294 -18.23 1.62 -16.84
N PRO A 295 -18.91 0.96 -17.79
CA PRO A 295 -19.46 1.62 -18.98
C PRO A 295 -20.46 2.73 -18.63
N GLU A 296 -20.45 3.80 -19.41
CA GLU A 296 -21.29 4.98 -19.14
C GLU A 296 -22.78 4.66 -19.19
N ASN A 297 -23.17 3.80 -20.14
CA ASN A 297 -24.54 3.30 -20.24
C ASN A 297 -24.96 2.53 -18.98
N LYS A 298 -24.08 1.72 -18.39
CA LYS A 298 -24.34 1.04 -17.11
C LYS A 298 -24.56 2.07 -15.99
N LYS A 299 -23.76 3.14 -15.94
CA LYS A 299 -23.96 4.21 -14.94
C LYS A 299 -25.32 4.90 -15.09
N LEU A 300 -25.69 5.26 -16.32
CA LEU A 300 -26.97 5.89 -16.63
C LEU A 300 -28.15 4.96 -16.35
N TYR A 301 -28.02 3.66 -16.63
CA TYR A 301 -29.04 2.67 -16.32
C TYR A 301 -29.34 2.63 -14.81
N TYR A 302 -28.30 2.48 -13.98
CA TYR A 302 -28.47 2.44 -12.52
C TYR A 302 -28.97 3.77 -11.95
N LEU A 303 -28.52 4.91 -12.50
CA LEU A 303 -29.08 6.21 -12.14
C LEU A 303 -30.59 6.26 -12.43
N GLY A 304 -31.02 5.86 -13.62
CA GLY A 304 -32.42 5.86 -14.03
C GLY A 304 -33.28 4.92 -13.19
N VAL A 305 -32.83 3.68 -12.96
CA VAL A 305 -33.52 2.72 -12.08
C VAL A 305 -33.69 3.30 -10.67
N THR A 306 -32.64 3.91 -10.12
CA THR A 306 -32.68 4.51 -8.78
C THR A 306 -33.60 5.72 -8.71
N LYS A 307 -33.60 6.60 -9.72
CA LYS A 307 -34.57 7.71 -9.82
C LYS A 307 -36.01 7.21 -9.83
N LYS A 308 -36.30 6.13 -10.58
CA LYS A 308 -37.63 5.50 -10.61
C LYS A 308 -38.03 5.02 -9.21
N LYS A 309 -37.12 4.35 -8.48
CA LYS A 309 -37.34 3.89 -7.10
C LYS A 309 -37.58 5.05 -6.12
N CYS A 310 -36.91 6.18 -6.31
CA CYS A 310 -37.12 7.40 -5.53
C CYS A 310 -38.34 8.23 -5.96
N GLY A 311 -39.10 7.82 -6.99
CA GLY A 311 -40.20 8.61 -7.55
C GLY A 311 -39.76 9.93 -8.23
N LYS A 312 -38.49 10.05 -8.62
CA LYS A 312 -37.94 11.25 -9.28
C LYS A 312 -38.17 11.20 -10.79
N HIS A 313 -38.36 12.37 -11.41
CA HIS A 313 -38.49 12.50 -12.85
C HIS A 313 -37.15 12.26 -13.59
N GLY A 314 -37.21 12.15 -14.92
CA GLY A 314 -36.02 12.01 -15.78
C GLY A 314 -35.51 10.57 -15.95
N PHE A 315 -36.01 9.61 -15.17
CA PHE A 315 -35.57 8.20 -15.24
C PHE A 315 -35.73 7.55 -16.62
N ILE A 316 -36.81 7.87 -17.35
CA ILE A 316 -37.03 7.34 -18.72
C ILE A 316 -35.93 7.79 -19.67
N SER A 317 -35.52 9.06 -19.57
CA SER A 317 -34.46 9.61 -20.43
C SER A 317 -33.12 8.97 -20.12
N ASP A 318 -32.77 8.80 -18.83
CA ASP A 318 -31.52 8.16 -18.42
C ASP A 318 -31.46 6.70 -18.87
N ILE A 319 -32.56 5.94 -18.71
CA ILE A 319 -32.65 4.55 -19.18
C ILE A 319 -32.57 4.46 -20.70
N LYS A 320 -33.21 5.38 -21.43
CA LYS A 320 -33.13 5.41 -22.90
C LYS A 320 -31.70 5.66 -23.38
N LYS A 321 -31.01 6.66 -22.80
CA LYS A 321 -29.60 6.94 -23.12
C LYS A 321 -28.68 5.78 -22.76
N ALA A 322 -29.04 4.96 -21.78
CA ALA A 322 -28.31 3.76 -21.43
C ALA A 322 -28.49 2.59 -22.44
N SER A 323 -29.47 2.68 -23.34
CA SER A 323 -29.72 1.66 -24.38
C SER A 323 -29.18 2.03 -25.76
N GLU A 324 -28.67 3.25 -25.91
CA GLU A 324 -28.01 3.77 -27.12
C GLU A 324 -26.52 3.45 -27.12
#